data_AF-A0A8H3TVM8-F1
#
_entry.id   AF-A0A8H3TVM8-F1
#
_cell.length_a   1.000
_cell.length_b   1.000
_cell.length_c   1.000
_cell.angle_alpha   90.00
_cell.angle_beta   90.00
_cell.angle_gamma   90.00
#
_symmetry.space_group_name_H-M   'P 1'
#
loop_
_entity.id
_entity.type
_entity.pdbx_description
1 polymer ?
#
loop_
_entity_poly.entity_id
_entity_poly.type
_entity_poly.pdbx_seq_one_letter_code
_entity_poly.pdbx_strand_id
1 'polypeptide(L)'
;MSFGSKAPVVLLTNDDGPPSPSSPNIYSFAKALKSTLGWDVRVVVPDCQKSWVGSAYAISDVIEGKYFYPREPDGLEGEITTTSRPLKEGETMEWVLLSGTPATCANIALHNLYPDEIDLVISGPNHGRNSSSAFAISSGTIGATLGSSFSSYPSIALSYGVVQRPVPANAITLANEAAVTVVERLWADWGVDQSQQRSLDGSRMRGRVQLYAVNLLLVERFLERENRKVVWTRIARNGYGQLFKPKRPDSLGDTWHTGSVAAKKPSTEGAAQHAPPTSQTTGTNAPQKDSPDSTKPASAGPAVQQPVAQGGDQGMSSNDEQQEEDGRLVFHFAPDMKPLILPEEETLLEGTDSWALHHGYISVTPLQASYAEPDEESMCFGSEVGANRAPERNGEGKKGVWKL
;
A
#
# COMPACT_ATOMS: atom_id res chain seq x y z
N MET A 1 -29.37 3.49 7.64
CA MET A 1 -29.85 2.44 8.59
C MET A 1 -28.63 2.00 9.38
N SER A 2 -28.65 2.08 10.72
CA SER A 2 -27.49 1.61 11.50
C SER A 2 -27.23 0.11 11.29
N PHE A 3 -26.00 -0.35 11.55
CA PHE A 3 -25.69 -1.78 11.61
C PHE A 3 -26.08 -2.43 12.95
N GLY A 4 -26.48 -1.62 13.94
CA GLY A 4 -26.97 -2.07 15.25
C GLY A 4 -26.09 -1.56 16.39
N SER A 5 -26.60 -1.64 17.62
CA SER A 5 -25.93 -1.14 18.83
C SER A 5 -24.91 -2.14 19.43
N LYS A 6 -24.34 -3.01 18.61
CA LYS A 6 -23.34 -4.03 19.01
C LYS A 6 -21.96 -3.54 18.58
N ALA A 7 -20.95 -3.78 19.42
CA ALA A 7 -19.55 -3.65 19.00
C ALA A 7 -19.26 -4.65 17.85
N PRO A 8 -18.65 -4.20 16.73
CA PRO A 8 -18.30 -5.08 15.62
C PRO A 8 -17.10 -5.97 15.98
N VAL A 9 -17.02 -7.12 15.31
CA VAL A 9 -15.74 -7.79 15.06
C VAL A 9 -15.11 -7.14 13.83
N VAL A 10 -13.93 -6.55 14.00
CA VAL A 10 -13.19 -5.86 12.94
C VAL A 10 -12.10 -6.75 12.38
N LEU A 11 -12.10 -6.92 11.06
CA LEU A 11 -10.92 -7.35 10.31
C LEU A 11 -10.03 -6.14 10.02
N LEU A 12 -8.80 -6.15 10.51
CA LEU A 12 -7.78 -5.15 10.20
C LEU A 12 -6.73 -5.74 9.25
N THR A 13 -6.47 -5.04 8.14
CA THR A 13 -5.44 -5.39 7.14
C THR A 13 -4.67 -4.14 6.71
N ASN A 14 -3.68 -4.26 5.81
CA ASN A 14 -3.00 -3.12 5.17
C ASN A 14 -2.21 -3.57 3.92
N ASP A 15 -1.55 -2.62 3.25
CA ASP A 15 -0.49 -2.86 2.28
C ASP A 15 0.94 -2.71 2.83
N ASP A 16 1.16 -1.98 3.93
CA ASP A 16 2.50 -1.81 4.50
C ASP A 16 3.10 -3.09 5.16
N GLY A 17 2.26 -4.09 5.48
CA GLY A 17 2.66 -5.33 6.16
C GLY A 17 2.77 -5.21 7.69
N PRO A 18 3.44 -6.16 8.39
CA PRO A 18 3.62 -6.13 9.85
C PRO A 18 4.43 -4.91 10.32
N PRO A 19 4.40 -4.60 11.63
CA PRO A 19 5.01 -3.40 12.20
C PRO A 19 6.50 -3.33 11.85
N SER A 20 6.88 -2.19 11.27
CA SER A 20 8.21 -2.00 10.67
C SER A 20 8.46 -0.51 10.42
N PRO A 21 9.68 -0.07 10.02
CA PRO A 21 9.92 1.30 9.60
C PRO A 21 9.05 1.78 8.42
N SER A 22 8.51 0.84 7.64
CA SER A 22 7.54 1.08 6.56
C SER A 22 6.08 1.08 7.07
N SER A 23 5.78 0.31 8.12
CA SER A 23 4.45 0.11 8.70
C SER A 23 4.36 0.58 10.18
N PRO A 24 4.69 1.84 10.51
CA PRO A 24 4.75 2.30 11.91
C PRO A 24 3.37 2.52 12.57
N ASN A 25 2.29 2.57 11.78
CA ASN A 25 0.99 3.04 12.25
C ASN A 25 0.06 1.90 12.71
N ILE A 26 0.10 0.74 12.04
CA ILE A 26 -0.93 -0.31 12.20
C ILE A 26 -1.02 -0.86 13.62
N TYR A 27 0.10 -1.10 14.30
CA TYR A 27 0.10 -1.64 15.67
C TYR A 27 -0.57 -0.69 16.67
N SER A 28 -0.20 0.60 16.62
CA SER A 28 -0.75 1.61 17.53
C SER A 28 -2.24 1.90 17.26
N PHE A 29 -2.67 1.84 15.99
CA PHE A 29 -4.07 1.94 15.61
C PHE A 29 -4.90 0.71 16.03
N ALA A 30 -4.40 -0.51 15.81
CA ALA A 30 -5.05 -1.75 16.25
C ALA A 30 -5.30 -1.76 17.77
N LYS A 31 -4.29 -1.34 18.54
CA LYS A 31 -4.43 -1.08 19.98
C LYS A 31 -5.49 -0.02 20.28
N ALA A 32 -5.46 1.12 19.59
CA ALA A 32 -6.38 2.22 19.84
C ALA A 32 -7.86 1.85 19.61
N LEU A 33 -8.18 1.06 18.59
CA LEU A 33 -9.53 0.48 18.40
C LEU A 33 -9.95 -0.36 19.62
N LYS A 34 -9.09 -1.31 20.01
CA LYS A 34 -9.35 -2.26 21.10
C LYS A 34 -9.45 -1.58 22.47
N SER A 35 -8.59 -0.60 22.76
CA SER A 35 -8.55 0.09 24.07
C SER A 35 -9.57 1.24 24.21
N THR A 36 -9.94 1.90 23.11
CA THR A 36 -10.86 3.06 23.16
C THR A 36 -12.32 2.65 22.97
N LEU A 37 -12.58 1.71 22.04
CA LEU A 37 -13.95 1.31 21.68
C LEU A 37 -14.35 -0.06 22.23
N GLY A 38 -13.41 -0.86 22.75
CA GLY A 38 -13.66 -2.22 23.24
C GLY A 38 -14.02 -3.22 22.13
N TRP A 39 -13.71 -2.91 20.88
CA TRP A 39 -14.02 -3.76 19.72
C TRP A 39 -13.08 -4.97 19.64
N ASP A 40 -13.58 -6.09 19.10
CA ASP A 40 -12.72 -7.22 18.73
C ASP A 40 -12.00 -6.88 17.42
N VAL A 41 -10.70 -7.16 17.35
CA VAL A 41 -9.83 -6.78 16.22
C VAL A 41 -8.99 -7.99 15.84
N ARG A 42 -9.31 -8.58 14.70
CA ARG A 42 -8.57 -9.68 14.07
C ARG A 42 -7.65 -9.09 13.01
N VAL A 43 -6.33 -9.26 13.15
CA VAL A 43 -5.36 -8.64 12.24
C VAL A 43 -4.84 -9.67 11.26
N VAL A 44 -5.08 -9.46 9.96
CA VAL A 44 -4.59 -10.32 8.87
C VAL A 44 -3.97 -9.45 7.79
N VAL A 45 -2.65 -9.55 7.62
CA VAL A 45 -1.85 -8.66 6.77
C VAL A 45 -0.91 -9.44 5.84
N PRO A 46 -0.46 -8.83 4.74
CA PRO A 46 0.69 -9.34 3.99
C PRO A 46 1.91 -9.49 4.90
N ASP A 47 2.73 -10.52 4.69
CA ASP A 47 3.95 -10.78 5.47
C ASP A 47 5.11 -9.79 5.18
N CYS A 48 4.96 -8.97 4.15
CA CYS A 48 5.90 -7.94 3.72
C CYS A 48 5.16 -6.78 3.02
N GLN A 49 5.84 -5.65 2.83
CA GLN A 49 5.32 -4.44 2.15
C GLN A 49 4.83 -4.74 0.71
N LYS A 50 3.57 -4.39 0.41
CA LYS A 50 2.87 -4.56 -0.89
C LYS A 50 2.26 -3.25 -1.43
N SER A 51 2.84 -2.09 -1.14
CA SER A 51 2.45 -0.81 -1.77
C SER A 51 2.42 -0.88 -3.31
N TRP A 52 1.58 -0.05 -3.93
CA TRP A 52 1.40 0.06 -5.39
C TRP A 52 0.79 -1.17 -6.13
N VAL A 53 0.31 -2.21 -5.41
CA VAL A 53 -0.33 -3.40 -6.04
C VAL A 53 -1.80 -3.22 -6.45
N GLY A 54 -2.44 -2.11 -6.08
CA GLY A 54 -3.86 -1.87 -6.34
C GLY A 54 -4.78 -2.99 -5.81
N SER A 55 -5.76 -3.40 -6.62
CA SER A 55 -6.72 -4.47 -6.28
C SER A 55 -6.27 -5.88 -6.70
N ALA A 56 -4.97 -6.13 -6.88
CA ALA A 56 -4.47 -7.42 -7.36
C ALA A 56 -4.76 -8.57 -6.39
N TYR A 57 -5.10 -9.74 -6.93
CA TYR A 57 -5.21 -11.01 -6.20
C TYR A 57 -4.11 -11.97 -6.65
N ALA A 58 -3.46 -12.64 -5.71
CA ALA A 58 -2.53 -13.72 -5.98
C ALA A 58 -3.33 -15.00 -6.32
N ILE A 59 -3.56 -15.25 -7.62
CA ILE A 59 -4.40 -16.35 -8.12
C ILE A 59 -3.62 -17.60 -8.53
N SER A 60 -2.31 -17.48 -8.73
CA SER A 60 -1.42 -18.58 -9.17
C SER A 60 -0.53 -19.10 -8.04
N ASP A 61 -0.40 -18.34 -6.96
CA ASP A 61 0.53 -18.60 -5.87
C ASP A 61 -0.14 -19.38 -4.74
N VAL A 62 0.58 -20.32 -4.13
CA VAL A 62 0.15 -20.95 -2.88
C VAL A 62 0.40 -19.96 -1.74
N ILE A 63 -0.66 -19.55 -1.05
CA ILE A 63 -0.55 -18.61 0.06
C ILE A 63 -0.17 -19.34 1.34
N GLU A 64 1.03 -19.06 1.84
CA GLU A 64 1.49 -19.54 3.15
C GLU A 64 1.08 -18.55 4.24
N GLY A 65 0.86 -19.07 5.45
CA GLY A 65 0.48 -18.29 6.63
C GLY A 65 1.33 -18.57 7.86
N LYS A 66 1.57 -17.53 8.66
CA LYS A 66 2.30 -17.56 9.94
C LYS A 66 1.56 -16.72 10.97
N TYR A 67 1.65 -17.09 12.23
CA TYR A 67 1.10 -16.31 13.35
C TYR A 67 2.20 -15.41 13.92
N PHE A 68 1.85 -14.19 14.29
CA PHE A 68 2.75 -13.20 14.87
C PHE A 68 2.14 -12.60 16.14
N TYR A 69 2.98 -12.41 17.17
CA TYR A 69 2.54 -11.95 18.48
C TYR A 69 3.32 -10.67 18.87
N PRO A 70 2.88 -9.49 18.41
CA PRO A 70 3.59 -8.24 18.64
C PRO A 70 3.53 -7.77 20.10
N ARG A 71 4.69 -7.28 20.56
CA ARG A 71 4.97 -6.85 21.92
C ARG A 71 5.05 -5.33 22.04
N GLU A 72 4.79 -4.85 23.25
CA GLU A 72 4.89 -3.42 23.60
C GLU A 72 6.34 -2.92 23.52
N PRO A 73 6.60 -1.64 23.16
CA PRO A 73 5.64 -0.53 23.05
C PRO A 73 5.06 -0.27 21.64
N ASP A 74 5.70 -0.81 20.60
CA ASP A 74 5.51 -0.41 19.19
C ASP A 74 5.22 -1.57 18.22
N GLY A 75 5.27 -2.82 18.70
CA GLY A 75 5.01 -4.01 17.91
C GLY A 75 6.16 -4.44 16.99
N LEU A 76 7.32 -3.78 17.03
CA LEU A 76 8.48 -4.13 16.21
C LEU A 76 9.13 -5.46 16.63
N GLU A 77 8.96 -5.84 17.90
CA GLU A 77 9.35 -7.16 18.43
C GLU A 77 8.14 -8.07 18.63
N GLY A 78 8.35 -9.37 18.43
CA GLY A 78 7.35 -10.41 18.66
C GLY A 78 7.83 -11.79 18.23
N GLU A 79 7.14 -12.84 18.64
CA GLU A 79 7.39 -14.20 18.17
C GLU A 79 6.62 -14.46 16.87
N ILE A 80 7.21 -15.20 15.93
CA ILE A 80 6.53 -15.72 14.73
C ILE A 80 6.49 -17.25 14.82
N THR A 81 5.31 -17.85 14.66
CA THR A 81 5.10 -19.30 14.72
C THR A 81 4.30 -19.80 13.51
N THR A 82 4.35 -21.10 13.25
CA THR A 82 3.49 -21.77 12.24
C THR A 82 2.14 -22.25 12.82
N THR A 83 1.95 -22.12 14.13
CA THR A 83 0.74 -22.56 14.85
C THR A 83 0.19 -21.47 15.77
N SER A 84 -1.14 -21.36 15.83
CA SER A 84 -1.85 -20.53 16.80
C SER A 84 -1.55 -20.98 18.23
N ARG A 85 -1.46 -20.02 19.16
CA ARG A 85 -1.27 -20.27 20.59
C ARG A 85 -1.85 -19.13 21.43
N PRO A 86 -2.22 -19.37 22.71
CA PRO A 86 -2.53 -18.31 23.64
C PRO A 86 -1.41 -17.26 23.73
N LEU A 87 -1.78 -16.00 24.03
CA LEU A 87 -0.84 -14.91 24.24
C LEU A 87 0.04 -15.17 25.47
N LYS A 88 1.34 -14.87 25.37
CA LYS A 88 2.28 -14.85 26.50
C LYS A 88 2.30 -13.45 27.13
N GLU A 89 2.88 -13.34 28.33
CA GLU A 89 3.08 -12.05 28.99
C GLU A 89 3.85 -11.06 28.08
N GLY A 90 3.33 -9.83 27.96
CA GLY A 90 3.85 -8.78 27.08
C GLY A 90 3.34 -8.79 25.63
N GLU A 91 2.57 -9.79 25.20
CA GLU A 91 1.94 -9.84 23.87
C GLU A 91 0.52 -9.28 23.91
N THR A 92 0.12 -8.60 22.83
CA THR A 92 -1.11 -7.80 22.82
C THR A 92 -2.27 -8.40 22.02
N MET A 93 -1.94 -9.13 20.95
CA MET A 93 -2.85 -9.67 19.93
C MET A 93 -2.18 -10.87 19.24
N GLU A 94 -2.97 -11.77 18.67
CA GLU A 94 -2.51 -12.72 17.64
C GLU A 94 -2.78 -12.10 16.27
N TRP A 95 -1.77 -12.08 15.40
CA TRP A 95 -1.84 -11.57 14.02
C TRP A 95 -1.58 -12.72 13.05
N VAL A 96 -2.24 -12.73 11.90
CA VAL A 96 -1.94 -13.67 10.81
C VAL A 96 -1.20 -12.93 9.70
N LEU A 97 0.00 -13.38 9.38
CA LEU A 97 0.82 -12.89 8.27
C LEU A 97 0.68 -13.86 7.10
N LEU A 98 0.34 -13.37 5.91
CA LEU A 98 0.12 -14.17 4.70
C LEU A 98 1.03 -13.71 3.55
N SER A 99 1.54 -14.61 2.71
CA SER A 99 2.46 -14.25 1.61
C SER A 99 1.82 -13.42 0.47
N GLY A 100 0.49 -13.37 0.41
CA GLY A 100 -0.31 -12.78 -0.67
C GLY A 100 -0.44 -11.25 -0.67
N THR A 101 -1.29 -10.75 -1.56
CA THR A 101 -1.64 -9.31 -1.66
C THR A 101 -2.63 -8.90 -0.55
N PRO A 102 -2.84 -7.60 -0.28
CA PRO A 102 -3.83 -7.12 0.70
C PRO A 102 -5.26 -7.62 0.42
N ALA A 103 -5.66 -7.66 -0.86
CA ALA A 103 -6.97 -8.16 -1.26
C ALA A 103 -7.11 -9.68 -1.09
N THR A 104 -6.04 -10.44 -1.37
CA THR A 104 -5.97 -11.87 -1.04
C THR A 104 -6.03 -12.08 0.48
N CYS A 105 -5.31 -11.28 1.28
CA CYS A 105 -5.30 -11.39 2.74
C CYS A 105 -6.69 -11.15 3.34
N ALA A 106 -7.36 -10.06 2.93
CA ALA A 106 -8.71 -9.75 3.35
C ALA A 106 -9.71 -10.86 2.95
N ASN A 107 -9.62 -11.38 1.74
CA ASN A 107 -10.53 -12.43 1.26
C ASN A 107 -10.34 -13.75 2.02
N ILE A 108 -9.10 -14.20 2.26
CA ILE A 108 -8.78 -15.38 3.08
C ILE A 108 -9.30 -15.18 4.52
N ALA A 109 -9.14 -13.99 5.09
CA ALA A 109 -9.66 -13.69 6.42
C ALA A 109 -11.20 -13.82 6.50
N LEU A 110 -11.91 -13.23 5.53
CA LEU A 110 -13.39 -13.19 5.49
C LEU A 110 -14.04 -14.55 5.18
N HIS A 111 -13.39 -15.42 4.41
CA HIS A 111 -14.01 -16.65 3.88
C HIS A 111 -13.35 -17.95 4.36
N ASN A 112 -12.16 -17.91 4.98
CA ASN A 112 -11.45 -19.11 5.43
C ASN A 112 -10.99 -19.07 6.90
N LEU A 113 -10.59 -17.90 7.44
CA LEU A 113 -10.14 -17.79 8.83
C LEU A 113 -11.26 -17.45 9.81
N TYR A 114 -12.13 -16.50 9.44
CA TYR A 114 -13.19 -15.95 10.29
C TYR A 114 -14.56 -15.89 9.54
N PRO A 115 -15.03 -17.01 8.95
CA PRO A 115 -16.24 -17.03 8.13
C PRO A 115 -17.48 -16.61 8.94
N ASP A 116 -18.23 -15.64 8.40
CA ASP A 116 -19.39 -14.99 9.03
C ASP A 116 -19.15 -14.29 10.40
N GLU A 117 -17.95 -14.36 10.99
CA GLU A 117 -17.58 -13.66 12.24
C GLU A 117 -17.42 -12.14 12.05
N ILE A 118 -16.93 -11.69 10.89
CA ILE A 118 -16.53 -10.29 10.67
C ILE A 118 -17.74 -9.39 10.40
N ASP A 119 -17.82 -8.28 11.14
CA ASP A 119 -18.84 -7.24 10.99
C ASP A 119 -18.36 -6.06 10.11
N LEU A 120 -17.06 -5.72 10.16
CA LEU A 120 -16.45 -4.54 9.51
C LEU A 120 -15.02 -4.84 9.03
N VAL A 121 -14.64 -4.34 7.84
CA VAL A 121 -13.25 -4.39 7.35
C VAL A 121 -12.61 -3.01 7.41
N ILE A 122 -11.39 -2.93 7.94
CA ILE A 122 -10.55 -1.74 7.88
C ILE A 122 -9.21 -2.13 7.23
N SER A 123 -8.77 -1.34 6.26
CA SER A 123 -7.41 -1.45 5.69
C SER A 123 -6.60 -0.21 6.02
N GLY A 124 -5.43 -0.36 6.62
CA GLY A 124 -4.54 0.72 7.04
C GLY A 124 -4.25 0.72 8.56
N PRO A 125 -3.75 1.84 9.12
CA PRO A 125 -3.50 3.11 8.45
C PRO A 125 -2.25 3.04 7.58
N ASN A 126 -2.41 3.23 6.28
CA ASN A 126 -1.30 3.29 5.32
C ASN A 126 -0.33 4.45 5.66
N HIS A 127 0.97 4.24 5.53
CA HIS A 127 2.04 5.24 5.80
C HIS A 127 2.22 6.27 4.67
N GLY A 128 1.09 6.75 4.16
CA GLY A 128 0.95 7.72 3.10
C GLY A 128 -0.53 8.05 2.86
N ARG A 129 -0.80 9.05 2.02
CA ARG A 129 -2.17 9.38 1.59
C ARG A 129 -2.54 8.61 0.33
N ASN A 130 -3.78 8.13 0.25
CA ASN A 130 -4.37 7.51 -0.93
C ASN A 130 -5.50 8.40 -1.52
N SER A 131 -5.32 9.72 -1.45
CA SER A 131 -6.21 10.71 -2.06
C SER A 131 -5.91 10.88 -3.54
N SER A 132 -6.93 11.28 -4.32
CA SER A 132 -6.93 11.42 -5.79
C SER A 132 -6.84 10.11 -6.57
N SER A 133 -7.41 10.11 -7.79
CA SER A 133 -7.58 8.93 -8.64
C SER A 133 -6.28 8.17 -8.91
N ALA A 134 -5.18 8.89 -9.17
CA ALA A 134 -3.90 8.31 -9.51
C ALA A 134 -3.27 7.49 -8.36
N PHE A 135 -3.47 7.90 -7.09
CA PHE A 135 -3.03 7.09 -5.95
C PHE A 135 -4.05 6.00 -5.61
N ALA A 136 -5.35 6.32 -5.66
CA ALA A 136 -6.39 5.39 -5.23
C ALA A 136 -6.45 4.11 -6.07
N ILE A 137 -6.18 4.18 -7.38
CA ILE A 137 -6.15 3.00 -8.26
C ILE A 137 -4.93 2.09 -8.01
N SER A 138 -3.81 2.66 -7.55
CA SER A 138 -2.58 1.93 -7.22
C SER A 138 -2.53 1.47 -5.75
N SER A 139 -3.39 2.00 -4.88
CA SER A 139 -3.42 1.69 -3.45
C SER A 139 -3.81 0.24 -3.17
N GLY A 140 -2.95 -0.50 -2.48
CA GLY A 140 -3.30 -1.80 -1.92
C GLY A 140 -4.27 -1.66 -0.74
N THR A 141 -4.16 -0.54 -0.01
CA THR A 141 -5.07 -0.15 1.08
C THR A 141 -6.52 -0.12 0.59
N ILE A 142 -6.78 0.63 -0.49
CA ILE A 142 -8.12 0.75 -1.09
C ILE A 142 -8.48 -0.56 -1.82
N GLY A 143 -7.53 -1.22 -2.50
CA GLY A 143 -7.75 -2.50 -3.17
C GLY A 143 -8.32 -3.61 -2.27
N ALA A 144 -7.81 -3.74 -1.04
CA ALA A 144 -8.36 -4.66 -0.04
C ALA A 144 -9.83 -4.35 0.29
N THR A 145 -10.18 -3.07 0.42
CA THR A 145 -11.55 -2.64 0.73
C THR A 145 -12.51 -2.74 -0.45
N LEU A 146 -12.03 -2.55 -1.69
CA LEU A 146 -12.81 -2.79 -2.89
C LEU A 146 -13.23 -4.26 -2.96
N GLY A 147 -12.27 -5.18 -2.86
CA GLY A 147 -12.55 -6.64 -2.85
C GLY A 147 -13.44 -7.09 -1.68
N SER A 148 -13.27 -6.49 -0.51
CA SER A 148 -14.13 -6.74 0.67
C SER A 148 -15.56 -6.23 0.47
N SER A 149 -15.73 -5.07 -0.16
CA SER A 149 -17.05 -4.51 -0.48
C SER A 149 -17.80 -5.33 -1.55
N PHE A 150 -17.10 -5.89 -2.54
CA PHE A 150 -17.67 -6.88 -3.46
C PHE A 150 -18.04 -8.19 -2.74
N SER A 151 -17.27 -8.58 -1.71
CA SER A 151 -17.65 -9.66 -0.79
C SER A 151 -18.80 -9.28 0.16
N SER A 152 -19.46 -8.12 -0.04
CA SER A 152 -20.60 -7.63 0.74
C SER A 152 -20.30 -7.24 2.20
N TYR A 153 -19.06 -6.86 2.51
CA TYR A 153 -18.68 -6.33 3.83
C TYR A 153 -18.50 -4.80 3.81
N PRO A 154 -19.04 -4.06 4.80
CA PRO A 154 -18.75 -2.64 4.95
C PRO A 154 -17.25 -2.46 5.19
N SER A 155 -16.64 -1.52 4.47
CA SER A 155 -15.19 -1.41 4.39
C SER A 155 -14.69 0.04 4.52
N ILE A 156 -13.60 0.27 5.26
CA ILE A 156 -12.94 1.57 5.43
C ILE A 156 -11.46 1.46 5.04
N ALA A 157 -11.01 2.22 4.06
CA ALA A 157 -9.59 2.39 3.76
C ALA A 157 -9.09 3.64 4.49
N LEU A 158 -8.07 3.47 5.33
CA LEU A 158 -7.54 4.52 6.22
C LEU A 158 -6.09 4.84 5.84
N SER A 159 -5.76 6.14 5.76
CA SER A 159 -4.49 6.59 5.19
C SER A 159 -3.93 7.82 5.91
N TYR A 160 -2.70 7.70 6.44
CA TYR A 160 -2.03 8.74 7.21
C TYR A 160 -1.00 9.45 6.32
N GLY A 161 -1.37 10.62 5.79
CA GLY A 161 -0.55 11.45 4.93
C GLY A 161 0.68 12.01 5.63
N VAL A 162 1.85 11.42 5.36
CA VAL A 162 3.16 11.91 5.80
C VAL A 162 3.56 13.15 4.98
N VAL A 163 3.60 14.32 5.62
CA VAL A 163 4.08 15.58 5.02
C VAL A 163 5.36 16.13 5.66
N GLN A 164 5.83 15.51 6.75
CA GLN A 164 7.08 15.82 7.44
C GLN A 164 7.79 14.52 7.82
N ARG A 165 9.13 14.50 7.75
CA ARG A 165 9.97 13.40 8.24
C ARG A 165 11.11 13.98 9.10
N PRO A 166 11.40 13.42 10.29
CA PRO A 166 10.66 12.36 10.98
C PRO A 166 9.23 12.80 11.34
N VAL A 167 8.32 11.83 11.47
CA VAL A 167 6.95 12.07 11.93
C VAL A 167 6.99 12.24 13.46
N PRO A 168 6.37 13.28 14.04
CA PRO A 168 6.26 13.41 15.48
C PRO A 168 5.37 12.32 16.11
N ALA A 169 5.78 11.77 17.24
CA ALA A 169 5.02 10.72 17.94
C ALA A 169 3.64 11.21 18.45
N ASN A 170 3.53 12.49 18.82
CA ASN A 170 2.26 13.10 19.19
C ASN A 170 1.30 13.18 17.98
N ALA A 171 1.81 13.47 16.77
CA ALA A 171 1.00 13.44 15.55
C ALA A 171 0.40 12.05 15.27
N ILE A 172 1.13 10.97 15.54
CA ILE A 172 0.62 9.59 15.40
C ILE A 172 -0.45 9.29 16.46
N THR A 173 -0.24 9.77 17.69
CA THR A 173 -1.21 9.62 18.79
C THR A 173 -2.53 10.32 18.47
N LEU A 174 -2.47 11.60 18.10
CA LEU A 174 -3.62 12.39 17.66
C LEU A 174 -4.27 11.82 16.40
N ALA A 175 -3.50 11.25 15.47
CA ALA A 175 -4.03 10.58 14.28
C ALA A 175 -4.85 9.32 14.64
N ASN A 176 -4.37 8.51 15.58
CA ASN A 176 -5.09 7.33 16.07
C ASN A 176 -6.38 7.73 16.78
N GLU A 177 -6.35 8.71 17.69
CA GLU A 177 -7.57 9.27 18.29
C GLU A 177 -8.55 9.77 17.21
N ALA A 178 -8.02 10.48 16.21
CA ALA A 178 -8.81 11.06 15.15
C ALA A 178 -9.49 10.00 14.26
N ALA A 179 -8.73 8.99 13.84
CA ALA A 179 -9.20 7.87 13.03
C ALA A 179 -10.23 7.02 13.78
N VAL A 180 -9.97 6.68 15.04
CA VAL A 180 -10.91 5.95 15.91
C VAL A 180 -12.25 6.68 15.99
N THR A 181 -12.24 8.02 16.20
CA THR A 181 -13.47 8.84 16.21
C THR A 181 -14.26 8.74 14.89
N VAL A 182 -13.56 8.76 13.75
CA VAL A 182 -14.20 8.73 12.42
C VAL A 182 -14.75 7.34 12.12
N VAL A 183 -14.00 6.28 12.44
CA VAL A 183 -14.41 4.88 12.28
C VAL A 183 -15.65 4.57 13.13
N GLU A 184 -15.66 4.99 14.41
CA GLU A 184 -16.83 4.86 15.29
C GLU A 184 -18.05 5.57 14.70
N ARG A 185 -17.90 6.82 14.24
CA ARG A 185 -19.00 7.59 13.66
C ARG A 185 -19.56 6.95 12.38
N LEU A 186 -18.69 6.47 11.50
CA LEU A 186 -19.08 5.80 10.26
C LEU A 186 -19.79 4.47 10.55
N TRP A 187 -19.35 3.70 11.54
CA TRP A 187 -20.01 2.46 11.94
C TRP A 187 -21.42 2.71 12.51
N ALA A 188 -21.54 3.67 13.43
CA ALA A 188 -22.81 4.00 14.09
C ALA A 188 -23.89 4.49 13.09
N ASP A 189 -23.47 5.31 12.12
CA ASP A 189 -24.34 6.02 11.16
C ASP A 189 -23.90 5.81 9.71
N TRP A 190 -23.84 4.54 9.28
CA TRP A 190 -23.36 4.18 7.94
C TRP A 190 -24.29 4.69 6.83
N GLY A 191 -23.67 5.34 5.83
CA GLY A 191 -24.37 6.06 4.76
C GLY A 191 -25.16 5.20 3.79
N VAL A 192 -26.15 5.82 3.17
CA VAL A 192 -27.08 5.23 2.20
C VAL A 192 -26.68 5.64 0.79
N ASP A 193 -26.60 4.68 -0.13
CA ASP A 193 -26.45 4.92 -1.56
C ASP A 193 -27.81 4.71 -2.23
N GLN A 194 -28.42 5.80 -2.69
CA GLN A 194 -29.73 5.76 -3.35
C GLN A 194 -29.66 5.20 -4.79
N SER A 195 -28.49 5.24 -5.45
CA SER A 195 -28.33 4.69 -6.81
C SER A 195 -28.53 3.17 -6.82
N GLN A 196 -28.05 2.49 -5.77
CA GLN A 196 -28.08 1.02 -5.66
C GLN A 196 -29.39 0.45 -5.13
N GLN A 197 -30.44 1.26 -4.93
CA GLN A 197 -31.77 0.74 -4.55
C GLN A 197 -32.35 -0.24 -5.58
N ARG A 198 -31.95 -0.12 -6.85
CA ARG A 198 -32.34 -1.03 -7.94
C ARG A 198 -31.47 -2.28 -8.07
N SER A 199 -30.37 -2.39 -7.32
CA SER A 199 -29.57 -3.61 -7.30
C SER A 199 -30.42 -4.80 -6.84
N LEU A 200 -30.25 -5.96 -7.47
CA LEU A 200 -31.06 -7.17 -7.25
C LEU A 200 -30.44 -8.15 -6.25
N ASP A 201 -29.26 -7.83 -5.71
CA ASP A 201 -28.54 -8.67 -4.76
C ASP A 201 -29.15 -8.62 -3.35
N GLY A 202 -29.12 -9.76 -2.66
CA GLY A 202 -29.53 -9.87 -1.26
C GLY A 202 -28.48 -9.38 -0.26
N SER A 203 -27.56 -8.50 -0.69
CA SER A 203 -26.36 -8.13 0.06
C SER A 203 -26.66 -7.35 1.35
N ARG A 204 -25.82 -7.58 2.38
CA ARG A 204 -25.72 -6.72 3.59
C ARG A 204 -25.50 -5.23 3.23
N MET A 205 -24.92 -4.97 2.05
CA MET A 205 -24.56 -3.64 1.53
C MET A 205 -25.57 -3.03 0.55
N ARG A 206 -26.68 -3.70 0.24
CA ARG A 206 -27.67 -3.21 -0.73
C ARG A 206 -28.20 -1.81 -0.33
N GLY A 207 -28.02 -0.83 -1.22
CA GLY A 207 -28.43 0.56 -0.97
C GLY A 207 -27.61 1.29 0.12
N ARG A 208 -26.42 0.80 0.47
CA ARG A 208 -25.46 1.46 1.36
C ARG A 208 -24.26 1.97 0.56
N VAL A 209 -23.53 2.95 1.10
CA VAL A 209 -22.18 3.25 0.61
C VAL A 209 -21.33 1.99 0.76
N GLN A 210 -20.66 1.56 -0.31
CA GLN A 210 -19.91 0.29 -0.33
C GLN A 210 -18.64 0.37 0.53
N LEU A 211 -17.85 1.43 0.38
CA LEU A 211 -16.68 1.69 1.22
C LEU A 211 -16.39 3.18 1.39
N TYR A 212 -15.59 3.52 2.42
CA TYR A 212 -15.09 4.88 2.64
C TYR A 212 -13.56 4.92 2.52
N ALA A 213 -13.03 5.86 1.74
CA ALA A 213 -11.62 6.23 1.79
C ALA A 213 -11.43 7.44 2.72
N VAL A 214 -10.74 7.23 3.84
CA VAL A 214 -10.47 8.21 4.90
C VAL A 214 -9.00 8.60 4.86
N ASN A 215 -8.71 9.88 4.63
CA ASN A 215 -7.35 10.41 4.68
C ASN A 215 -7.25 11.52 5.73
N LEU A 216 -6.13 11.54 6.45
CA LEU A 216 -5.74 12.63 7.36
C LEU A 216 -4.25 12.95 7.18
N LEU A 217 -3.80 14.15 7.54
CA LEU A 217 -2.38 14.50 7.51
C LEU A 217 -1.76 14.36 8.91
N LEU A 218 -0.54 13.82 8.97
CA LEU A 218 0.24 13.68 10.21
C LEU A 218 0.87 15.03 10.62
N VAL A 219 0.02 15.95 11.08
CA VAL A 219 0.36 17.32 11.48
C VAL A 219 -0.42 17.68 12.75
N GLU A 220 0.27 17.89 13.86
CA GLU A 220 -0.35 18.02 15.21
C GLU A 220 -1.46 19.07 15.26
N ARG A 221 -1.16 20.31 14.82
CA ARG A 221 -2.10 21.44 14.72
C ARG A 221 -3.39 21.20 13.90
N PHE A 222 -3.44 20.13 13.10
CA PHE A 222 -4.60 19.74 12.29
C PHE A 222 -5.38 18.57 12.90
N LEU A 223 -4.80 17.86 13.87
CA LEU A 223 -5.36 16.69 14.53
C LEU A 223 -5.78 16.95 15.99
N GLU A 224 -5.26 18.02 16.60
CA GLU A 224 -5.75 18.59 17.86
C GLU A 224 -7.28 18.71 17.90
N ARG A 225 -7.87 18.34 19.05
CA ARG A 225 -9.33 18.12 19.19
C ARG A 225 -10.19 19.35 18.91
N GLU A 226 -9.65 20.54 19.11
CA GLU A 226 -10.27 21.84 18.83
C GLU A 226 -10.12 22.31 17.37
N ASN A 227 -9.07 21.85 16.68
CA ASN A 227 -8.70 22.29 15.33
C ASN A 227 -9.15 21.31 14.23
N ARG A 228 -9.27 20.01 14.55
CA ARG A 228 -9.62 18.96 13.60
C ARG A 228 -11.00 19.15 12.97
N LYS A 229 -11.07 19.05 11.64
CA LYS A 229 -12.31 19.08 10.85
C LYS A 229 -12.42 17.80 10.02
N VAL A 230 -13.61 17.24 9.97
CA VAL A 230 -13.94 16.07 9.15
C VAL A 230 -14.91 16.51 8.06
N VAL A 231 -14.61 16.23 6.79
CA VAL A 231 -15.41 16.68 5.64
C VAL A 231 -15.70 15.53 4.68
N TRP A 232 -16.94 15.50 4.17
CA TRP A 232 -17.31 14.63 3.05
C TRP A 232 -16.66 15.13 1.76
N THR A 233 -16.07 14.22 0.99
CA THR A 233 -15.30 14.57 -0.21
C THR A 233 -15.63 13.71 -1.42
N ARG A 234 -15.33 14.24 -2.61
CA ARG A 234 -15.21 13.46 -3.85
C ARG A 234 -13.73 13.13 -4.11
N ILE A 235 -13.45 12.10 -4.89
CA ILE A 235 -12.08 11.83 -5.33
C ILE A 235 -11.62 12.89 -6.34
N ALA A 236 -10.45 13.51 -6.11
CA ALA A 236 -9.84 14.43 -7.06
C ALA A 236 -9.37 13.67 -8.31
N ARG A 237 -9.72 14.17 -9.51
CA ARG A 237 -9.32 13.54 -10.78
C ARG A 237 -7.94 14.05 -11.20
N ASN A 238 -6.98 13.13 -11.32
CA ASN A 238 -5.63 13.37 -11.84
C ASN A 238 -5.09 12.10 -12.52
N GLY A 239 -3.89 12.19 -13.08
CA GLY A 239 -3.18 11.07 -13.69
C GLY A 239 -1.67 11.30 -13.70
N TYR A 240 -0.90 10.25 -14.00
CA TYR A 240 0.55 10.28 -14.14
C TYR A 240 0.99 10.02 -15.59
N GLY A 241 2.19 10.49 -15.93
CA GLY A 241 2.88 10.16 -17.17
C GLY A 241 3.79 8.93 -16.99
N GLN A 242 5.08 9.11 -17.29
CA GLN A 242 6.09 8.06 -17.16
C GLN A 242 6.33 7.65 -15.69
N LEU A 243 5.92 6.44 -15.31
CA LEU A 243 6.26 5.84 -14.01
C LEU A 243 7.64 5.13 -14.00
N PHE A 244 8.09 4.61 -15.13
CA PHE A 244 9.30 3.79 -15.25
C PHE A 244 10.33 4.42 -16.19
N LYS A 245 11.61 4.35 -15.82
CA LYS A 245 12.74 4.82 -16.62
C LYS A 245 13.71 3.68 -16.94
N PRO A 246 14.33 3.65 -18.13
CA PRO A 246 15.36 2.67 -18.44
C PRO A 246 16.53 2.81 -17.47
N LYS A 247 17.19 1.69 -17.14
CA LYS A 247 18.37 1.63 -16.26
C LYS A 247 19.46 0.85 -16.99
N ARG A 248 20.68 1.40 -17.09
CA ARG A 248 21.82 0.65 -17.63
C ARG A 248 22.17 -0.51 -16.69
N PRO A 249 22.29 -1.77 -17.17
CA PRO A 249 22.46 -2.93 -16.29
C PRO A 249 23.67 -2.85 -15.33
N ASP A 250 24.75 -2.19 -15.73
CA ASP A 250 25.97 -2.04 -14.89
C ASP A 250 25.74 -1.19 -13.63
N SER A 251 24.61 -0.49 -13.53
CA SER A 251 24.20 0.29 -12.35
C SER A 251 23.40 -0.52 -11.33
N LEU A 252 23.55 -1.84 -11.30
CA LEU A 252 22.92 -2.79 -10.35
C LEU A 252 23.47 -2.68 -8.89
N GLY A 253 23.62 -1.45 -8.38
CA GLY A 253 23.69 -1.15 -6.95
C GLY A 253 22.29 -0.87 -6.36
N ASP A 254 22.05 -1.35 -5.14
CA ASP A 254 20.79 -1.20 -4.42
C ASP A 254 20.40 0.26 -4.21
N THR A 255 19.20 0.64 -4.67
CA THR A 255 18.72 2.04 -4.63
C THR A 255 17.20 2.15 -4.46
N TRP A 256 16.62 1.44 -3.47
CA TRP A 256 15.37 1.89 -2.84
C TRP A 256 15.70 2.80 -1.66
N HIS A 257 15.85 4.09 -1.92
CA HIS A 257 16.01 5.13 -0.90
C HIS A 257 14.90 6.16 -1.02
N THR A 258 14.07 6.26 0.01
CA THR A 258 13.08 7.34 0.13
C THR A 258 13.81 8.67 0.24
N GLY A 259 13.41 9.65 -0.58
CA GLY A 259 14.14 10.90 -0.74
C GLY A 259 14.19 11.76 0.52
N SER A 260 15.26 11.60 1.31
CA SER A 260 15.60 12.53 2.39
C SER A 260 16.30 13.76 1.80
N VAL A 261 15.70 14.94 2.00
CA VAL A 261 16.33 16.20 1.59
C VAL A 261 17.51 16.47 2.51
N ALA A 262 18.72 16.20 2.01
CA ALA A 262 19.94 16.26 2.81
C ALA A 262 20.20 17.67 3.37
N ALA A 263 20.12 17.82 4.70
CA ALA A 263 20.49 19.05 5.37
C ALA A 263 22.00 19.32 5.18
N LYS A 264 22.33 20.53 4.71
CA LYS A 264 23.73 20.98 4.64
C LYS A 264 24.33 21.02 6.06
N LYS A 265 25.35 20.20 6.32
CA LYS A 265 26.23 20.40 7.48
C LYS A 265 27.06 21.68 7.29
N PRO A 266 27.31 22.47 8.35
CA PRO A 266 28.22 23.61 8.29
C PRO A 266 29.68 23.13 8.16
N SER A 267 30.53 23.99 7.59
CA SER A 267 31.97 23.80 7.51
C SER A 267 32.65 24.10 8.84
N THR A 268 33.61 23.27 9.25
CA THR A 268 34.54 23.53 10.36
C THR A 268 35.97 23.31 9.91
N GLU A 269 36.79 24.37 9.97
CA GLU A 269 38.23 24.32 9.78
C GLU A 269 38.96 23.98 11.10
N GLY A 270 40.21 23.53 11.01
CA GLY A 270 41.21 23.71 12.09
C GLY A 270 41.71 22.47 12.82
N ALA A 271 43.04 22.31 12.83
CA ALA A 271 43.89 21.39 13.63
C ALA A 271 43.66 19.86 13.43
N ALA A 272 44.67 19.01 13.15
CA ALA A 272 46.01 18.83 13.75
C ALA A 272 45.95 18.21 15.17
N GLN A 273 46.75 17.20 15.55
CA GLN A 273 47.92 16.58 14.87
C GLN A 273 48.26 15.18 15.48
N HIS A 274 49.26 14.51 14.91
CA HIS A 274 50.00 13.33 15.42
C HIS A 274 49.41 11.90 15.38
N ALA A 275 50.29 11.00 14.94
CA ALA A 275 50.34 9.53 15.01
C ALA A 275 51.86 9.16 15.05
N PRO A 276 52.33 7.88 15.04
CA PRO A 276 51.66 6.58 15.10
C PRO A 276 52.09 5.87 16.43
N PRO A 277 52.78 4.69 16.60
CA PRO A 277 53.09 3.56 15.72
C PRO A 277 52.94 2.10 16.30
N THR A 278 52.71 1.15 15.38
CA THR A 278 53.25 -0.24 15.32
C THR A 278 53.24 -1.21 16.52
N SER A 279 52.62 -2.39 16.33
CA SER A 279 53.23 -3.76 16.37
C SER A 279 52.13 -4.85 16.45
N GLN A 280 52.30 -6.15 16.17
CA GLN A 280 53.10 -6.96 15.22
C GLN A 280 52.57 -8.43 15.33
N THR A 281 52.60 -9.25 14.26
CA THR A 281 52.60 -10.76 14.27
C THR A 281 51.42 -11.50 14.96
N THR A 282 51.08 -12.79 14.80
CA THR A 282 51.32 -13.96 13.89
C THR A 282 50.09 -14.89 14.06
N GLY A 283 49.71 -15.88 13.24
CA GLY A 283 50.35 -16.55 12.10
C GLY A 283 50.68 -18.03 12.40
N THR A 284 49.81 -19.00 12.02
CA THR A 284 50.10 -20.46 11.93
C THR A 284 49.00 -21.24 11.16
N ASN A 285 49.28 -22.49 10.76
CA ASN A 285 48.48 -23.30 9.80
C ASN A 285 47.73 -24.50 10.41
N ALA A 286 46.83 -25.10 9.61
CA ALA A 286 46.08 -26.34 9.88
C ALA A 286 46.92 -27.64 9.71
N PRO A 287 46.33 -28.83 9.95
CA PRO A 287 45.84 -29.62 8.80
C PRO A 287 44.47 -30.34 9.00
N GLN A 288 44.00 -31.03 7.95
CA GLN A 288 42.68 -31.64 7.79
C GLN A 288 42.51 -33.03 8.44
N LYS A 289 41.26 -33.49 8.63
CA LYS A 289 40.77 -34.70 7.92
C LYS A 289 39.25 -34.99 8.00
N ASP A 290 38.78 -35.65 6.93
CA ASP A 290 37.62 -36.55 6.77
C ASP A 290 36.18 -35.98 6.90
N SER A 291 35.20 -36.71 6.32
CA SER A 291 33.81 -36.31 5.97
C SER A 291 32.95 -37.59 5.79
N PRO A 292 31.64 -37.59 5.37
CA PRO A 292 30.66 -36.52 5.09
C PRO A 292 29.27 -36.73 5.74
N ASP A 293 28.26 -35.89 5.42
CA ASP A 293 26.98 -36.24 4.73
C ASP A 293 25.85 -35.18 4.96
N SER A 294 24.68 -35.34 4.31
CA SER A 294 23.40 -34.60 4.42
C SER A 294 23.23 -33.28 3.63
N THR A 295 23.23 -33.42 2.30
CA THR A 295 22.27 -32.82 1.33
C THR A 295 21.40 -31.61 1.73
N LYS A 296 21.53 -30.51 0.96
CA LYS A 296 20.45 -29.55 0.65
C LYS A 296 20.12 -29.62 -0.86
N PRO A 297 18.85 -29.57 -1.28
CA PRO A 297 18.48 -29.20 -2.64
C PRO A 297 18.18 -27.70 -2.73
N ALA A 298 18.95 -26.99 -3.56
CA ALA A 298 18.52 -25.73 -4.15
C ALA A 298 18.46 -25.93 -5.67
N SER A 299 17.38 -25.50 -6.32
CA SER A 299 17.20 -25.62 -7.75
C SER A 299 16.62 -24.35 -8.33
N ALA A 300 16.96 -23.88 -9.54
CA ALA A 300 18.14 -24.02 -10.40
C ALA A 300 17.71 -23.34 -11.71
N GLY A 301 18.39 -22.28 -12.13
CA GLY A 301 18.27 -21.80 -13.52
C GLY A 301 18.95 -22.79 -14.48
N PRO A 302 18.57 -22.83 -15.77
CA PRO A 302 19.18 -23.73 -16.74
C PRO A 302 20.64 -23.35 -17.03
N ALA A 303 21.49 -24.36 -17.16
CA ALA A 303 22.90 -24.20 -17.48
C ALA A 303 23.18 -24.41 -18.99
N VAL A 304 24.26 -23.79 -19.47
CA VAL A 304 24.86 -24.07 -20.80
C VAL A 304 26.35 -24.40 -20.60
N GLN A 305 26.88 -25.31 -21.42
CA GLN A 305 28.16 -25.98 -21.21
C GLN A 305 29.34 -25.29 -21.92
N GLN A 306 30.55 -25.43 -21.36
CA GLN A 306 31.82 -25.09 -22.01
C GLN A 306 32.47 -26.31 -22.69
N PRO A 307 33.24 -26.10 -23.77
CA PRO A 307 34.32 -26.98 -24.22
C PRO A 307 35.70 -26.27 -24.21
N VAL A 308 36.80 -27.03 -24.41
CA VAL A 308 38.22 -26.57 -24.30
C VAL A 308 39.17 -27.47 -25.11
N ALA A 309 40.36 -27.06 -25.60
CA ALA A 309 41.01 -25.74 -25.64
C ALA A 309 41.65 -25.47 -27.05
N GLN A 310 42.95 -25.26 -27.34
CA GLN A 310 44.20 -25.28 -26.55
C GLN A 310 45.38 -24.49 -27.21
N GLY A 311 45.58 -23.21 -26.83
CA GLY A 311 46.83 -22.46 -27.05
C GLY A 311 46.99 -21.73 -28.42
N GLY A 312 47.85 -20.70 -28.48
CA GLY A 312 48.17 -20.02 -29.75
C GLY A 312 48.72 -18.58 -29.72
N ASP A 313 49.91 -18.35 -29.13
CA ASP A 313 50.88 -17.27 -29.47
C ASP A 313 50.46 -15.76 -29.34
N GLN A 314 51.41 -14.86 -29.65
CA GLN A 314 51.42 -13.44 -29.31
C GLN A 314 50.89 -12.50 -30.42
N GLY A 315 50.26 -11.39 -30.02
CA GLY A 315 49.99 -10.25 -30.91
C GLY A 315 49.60 -8.98 -30.16
N MET A 316 50.31 -7.87 -30.39
CA MET A 316 49.88 -6.54 -29.94
C MET A 316 48.56 -6.16 -30.64
N SER A 317 47.55 -5.77 -29.86
CA SER A 317 46.38 -5.01 -30.33
C SER A 317 45.99 -3.97 -29.29
N SER A 318 45.24 -2.94 -29.68
CA SER A 318 44.86 -1.82 -28.80
C SER A 318 43.76 -2.23 -27.83
N ASN A 319 43.89 -1.82 -26.56
CA ASN A 319 42.78 -1.84 -25.58
C ASN A 319 41.76 -0.74 -25.89
N ASP A 320 41.12 -0.81 -27.06
CA ASP A 320 39.80 -0.23 -27.26
C ASP A 320 38.78 -1.23 -26.69
N GLU A 321 38.56 -1.19 -25.38
CA GLU A 321 37.49 -1.95 -24.71
C GLU A 321 36.13 -1.43 -25.18
N GLN A 322 35.67 -1.94 -26.32
CA GLN A 322 34.29 -1.83 -26.76
C GLN A 322 33.43 -2.60 -25.76
N GLN A 323 32.94 -1.89 -24.74
CA GLN A 323 31.91 -2.39 -23.85
C GLN A 323 30.72 -2.81 -24.70
N GLU A 324 30.44 -4.11 -24.79
CA GLU A 324 29.24 -4.62 -25.43
C GLU A 324 28.03 -3.95 -24.76
N GLU A 325 27.19 -3.25 -25.54
CA GLU A 325 25.98 -2.64 -24.96
C GLU A 325 25.08 -3.76 -24.45
N ASP A 326 24.96 -3.89 -23.13
CA ASP A 326 24.13 -4.90 -22.48
C ASP A 326 22.66 -4.69 -22.86
N GLY A 327 22.23 -5.44 -23.88
CA GLY A 327 20.91 -5.35 -24.50
C GLY A 327 19.75 -5.80 -23.60
N ARG A 328 19.97 -6.07 -22.31
CA ARG A 328 18.90 -6.37 -21.35
C ARG A 328 18.00 -5.14 -21.15
N LEU A 329 16.72 -5.30 -21.48
CA LEU A 329 15.67 -4.29 -21.31
C LEU A 329 15.32 -4.09 -19.81
N VAL A 330 16.18 -3.38 -19.07
CA VAL A 330 16.01 -3.11 -17.63
C VAL A 330 15.37 -1.75 -17.42
N PHE A 331 14.34 -1.72 -16.57
CA PHE A 331 13.63 -0.50 -16.14
C PHE A 331 13.56 -0.44 -14.61
N HIS A 332 13.38 0.77 -14.08
CA HIS A 332 13.14 1.01 -12.65
C HIS A 332 12.03 2.04 -12.45
N PHE A 333 11.31 1.94 -11.33
CA PHE A 333 10.28 2.89 -10.94
C PHE A 333 10.93 4.23 -10.55
N ALA A 334 10.63 5.29 -11.31
CA ALA A 334 11.22 6.61 -11.14
C ALA A 334 10.29 7.74 -11.66
N PRO A 335 9.02 7.81 -11.21
CA PRO A 335 8.07 8.84 -11.61
C PRO A 335 8.48 10.26 -11.21
N ASP A 336 7.93 11.27 -11.88
CA ASP A 336 7.74 12.58 -11.25
C ASP A 336 6.46 12.54 -10.41
N MET A 337 6.62 12.64 -9.09
CA MET A 337 5.52 12.62 -8.13
C MET A 337 5.06 14.03 -7.71
N LYS A 338 5.74 15.11 -8.11
CA LYS A 338 5.42 16.47 -7.62
C LYS A 338 3.95 16.83 -7.89
N PRO A 339 3.38 16.68 -9.11
CA PRO A 339 1.99 17.08 -9.38
C PRO A 339 0.94 16.25 -8.62
N LEU A 340 1.29 15.04 -8.17
CA LEU A 340 0.39 14.16 -7.42
C LEU A 340 0.41 14.47 -5.91
N ILE A 341 1.58 14.79 -5.36
CA ILE A 341 1.78 15.04 -3.92
C ILE A 341 1.51 16.52 -3.59
N LEU A 342 1.93 17.43 -4.45
CA LEU A 342 1.76 18.89 -4.33
C LEU A 342 1.17 19.44 -5.64
N PRO A 343 -0.12 19.21 -5.92
CA PRO A 343 -0.84 19.92 -6.98
C PRO A 343 -0.87 21.42 -6.68
N GLU A 344 -0.83 22.25 -7.72
CA GLU A 344 -0.91 23.70 -7.59
C GLU A 344 -2.33 24.10 -7.10
N GLU A 345 -2.43 25.09 -6.20
CA GLU A 345 -3.68 25.40 -5.47
C GLU A 345 -4.86 25.73 -6.40
N GLU A 346 -4.59 26.41 -7.52
CA GLU A 346 -5.54 26.76 -8.58
C GLU A 346 -6.21 25.54 -9.24
N THR A 347 -5.64 24.34 -9.08
CA THR A 347 -6.18 23.07 -9.62
C THR A 347 -7.06 22.30 -8.61
N LEU A 348 -7.14 22.74 -7.36
CA LEU A 348 -7.84 22.04 -6.29
C LEU A 348 -9.34 22.39 -6.26
N LEU A 349 -10.13 21.60 -6.99
CA LEU A 349 -11.59 21.68 -6.95
C LEU A 349 -12.13 21.48 -5.51
N GLU A 350 -12.93 22.43 -5.04
CA GLU A 350 -13.55 22.41 -3.70
C GLU A 350 -14.39 21.14 -3.48
N GLY A 351 -14.35 20.63 -2.24
CA GLY A 351 -15.04 19.39 -1.88
C GLY A 351 -14.38 18.11 -2.44
N THR A 352 -13.16 18.19 -2.99
CA THR A 352 -12.34 17.00 -3.28
C THR A 352 -11.45 16.59 -2.10
N ASP A 353 -11.00 15.35 -2.09
CA ASP A 353 -10.07 14.82 -1.09
C ASP A 353 -8.70 15.50 -1.09
N SER A 354 -8.15 15.82 -2.27
CA SER A 354 -6.94 16.65 -2.37
C SER A 354 -7.15 18.06 -1.84
N TRP A 355 -8.28 18.71 -2.14
CA TRP A 355 -8.63 20.02 -1.58
C TRP A 355 -8.75 19.98 -0.06
N ALA A 356 -9.43 18.96 0.50
CA ALA A 356 -9.59 18.83 1.94
C ALA A 356 -8.25 18.64 2.66
N LEU A 357 -7.38 17.78 2.13
CA LEU A 357 -6.04 17.58 2.70
C LEU A 357 -5.15 18.82 2.57
N HIS A 358 -5.26 19.61 1.49
CA HIS A 358 -4.55 20.89 1.35
C HIS A 358 -4.90 21.85 2.51
N HIS A 359 -6.18 21.90 2.89
CA HIS A 359 -6.67 22.71 4.01
C HIS A 359 -6.42 22.07 5.39
N GLY A 360 -5.76 20.91 5.46
CA GLY A 360 -5.48 20.18 6.69
C GLY A 360 -6.68 19.43 7.27
N TYR A 361 -7.77 19.26 6.50
CA TYR A 361 -8.97 18.56 6.97
C TYR A 361 -8.84 17.05 6.80
N ILE A 362 -9.55 16.30 7.65
CA ILE A 362 -9.74 14.86 7.50
C ILE A 362 -10.78 14.65 6.39
N SER A 363 -10.38 14.06 5.27
CA SER A 363 -11.28 13.77 4.16
C SER A 363 -11.93 12.39 4.32
N VAL A 364 -13.22 12.31 3.99
CA VAL A 364 -14.00 11.07 3.97
C VAL A 364 -14.71 10.99 2.63
N THR A 365 -14.15 10.21 1.71
CA THR A 365 -14.71 9.99 0.37
C THR A 365 -15.53 8.70 0.37
N PRO A 366 -16.88 8.75 0.24
CA PRO A 366 -17.66 7.56 -0.11
C PRO A 366 -17.25 7.09 -1.50
N LEU A 367 -16.96 5.80 -1.64
CA LEU A 367 -16.60 5.17 -2.91
C LEU A 367 -17.55 4.01 -3.23
N GLN A 368 -17.76 3.83 -4.53
CA GLN A 368 -18.57 2.79 -5.15
C GLN A 368 -17.71 2.12 -6.22
N ALA A 369 -17.66 0.80 -6.21
CA ALA A 369 -16.90 0.00 -7.15
C ALA A 369 -17.68 -0.18 -8.48
N SER A 370 -18.03 0.93 -9.12
CA SER A 370 -18.82 0.94 -10.35
C SER A 370 -17.94 0.66 -11.57
N TYR A 371 -17.99 -0.58 -12.06
CA TYR A 371 -17.51 -0.97 -13.39
C TYR A 371 -18.66 -0.93 -14.43
N ALA A 372 -19.60 0.01 -14.28
CA ALA A 372 -20.72 0.21 -15.19
C ALA A 372 -20.33 1.04 -16.41
N GLU A 373 -21.21 1.04 -17.42
CA GLU A 373 -21.18 1.97 -18.53
C GLU A 373 -21.21 3.44 -18.08
N PRO A 374 -20.56 4.36 -18.82
CA PRO A 374 -20.78 5.79 -18.61
C PRO A 374 -22.21 6.17 -19.05
N ASP A 375 -22.71 7.30 -18.53
CA ASP A 375 -24.07 7.78 -18.78
C ASP A 375 -24.45 7.73 -20.28
N GLU A 376 -25.73 7.48 -20.57
CA GLU A 376 -26.25 7.20 -21.92
C GLU A 376 -26.01 8.33 -22.96
N GLU A 377 -25.59 9.51 -22.54
CA GLU A 377 -25.22 10.66 -23.36
C GLU A 377 -23.70 10.75 -23.62
N SER A 378 -22.89 10.12 -22.76
CA SER A 378 -21.43 9.99 -22.91
C SER A 378 -21.02 8.83 -23.83
N MET A 379 -21.95 7.93 -24.18
CA MET A 379 -21.70 6.82 -25.12
C MET A 379 -21.76 7.28 -26.60
N CYS A 380 -20.84 8.16 -26.98
CA CYS A 380 -20.64 8.67 -28.34
C CYS A 380 -19.16 8.61 -28.76
N PHE A 381 -18.88 8.69 -30.06
CA PHE A 381 -17.51 8.86 -30.55
C PHE A 381 -17.09 10.34 -30.51
N GLY A 382 -15.79 10.60 -30.28
CA GLY A 382 -15.26 11.97 -30.24
C GLY A 382 -15.46 12.79 -31.52
N SER A 383 -15.70 12.13 -32.66
CA SER A 383 -16.08 12.75 -33.94
C SER A 383 -17.52 13.31 -33.96
N GLU A 384 -18.39 12.84 -33.06
CA GLU A 384 -19.79 13.27 -32.95
C GLU A 384 -19.95 14.48 -32.03
N VAL A 385 -19.05 14.64 -31.05
CA VAL A 385 -19.07 15.71 -30.03
C VAL A 385 -18.98 17.12 -30.62
N GLY A 386 -18.48 17.27 -31.85
CA GLY A 386 -18.43 18.54 -32.59
C GLY A 386 -19.45 18.68 -33.72
N ALA A 387 -20.24 17.65 -34.03
CA ALA A 387 -21.20 17.68 -35.12
C ALA A 387 -22.54 18.25 -34.64
N ASN A 388 -22.97 19.38 -35.20
CA ASN A 388 -24.31 19.95 -34.93
C ASN A 388 -25.43 19.18 -35.68
N ARG A 389 -25.33 17.85 -35.68
CA ARG A 389 -26.34 16.91 -36.16
C ARG A 389 -26.98 16.25 -34.95
N ALA A 390 -28.31 16.35 -34.82
CA ALA A 390 -29.03 15.40 -34.00
C ALA A 390 -28.73 13.99 -34.51
N PRO A 391 -28.53 12.99 -33.63
CA PRO A 391 -28.12 11.65 -34.05
C PRO A 391 -29.15 11.07 -35.03
N GLU A 392 -28.70 10.75 -36.25
CA GLU A 392 -29.57 10.28 -37.31
C GLU A 392 -30.21 8.96 -36.89
N ARG A 393 -31.53 9.00 -36.67
CA ARG A 393 -32.35 7.81 -36.39
C ARG A 393 -32.46 6.92 -37.62
N ASN A 394 -31.38 6.19 -37.91
CA ASN A 394 -31.45 4.98 -38.74
C ASN A 394 -32.54 4.06 -38.17
N GLY A 395 -33.33 3.44 -39.07
CA GLY A 395 -34.67 2.90 -38.78
C GLY A 395 -34.77 1.73 -37.78
N GLU A 396 -33.67 1.32 -37.14
CA GLU A 396 -33.59 0.20 -36.20
C GLU A 396 -33.26 0.63 -34.75
N GLY A 397 -33.34 1.94 -34.44
CA GLY A 397 -33.71 2.43 -33.10
C GLY A 397 -32.72 2.20 -31.94
N LYS A 398 -31.47 1.81 -32.19
CA LYS A 398 -30.44 1.59 -31.16
C LYS A 398 -29.30 2.60 -31.24
N LYS A 399 -29.01 3.29 -30.13
CA LYS A 399 -27.72 3.98 -29.91
C LYS A 399 -26.57 2.96 -29.98
N GLY A 400 -25.37 3.42 -30.37
CA GLY A 400 -24.12 2.64 -30.22
C GLY A 400 -23.94 1.43 -31.15
N VAL A 401 -24.76 1.28 -32.20
CA VAL A 401 -24.57 0.23 -33.22
C VAL A 401 -23.74 0.76 -34.38
N TRP A 402 -22.46 0.43 -34.37
CA TRP A 402 -21.50 0.75 -35.43
C TRP A 402 -21.33 -0.44 -36.38
N LYS A 403 -21.06 -0.17 -37.67
CA LYS A 403 -20.63 -1.19 -38.64
C LYS A 403 -19.14 -1.01 -38.92
N LEU A 404 -18.43 -2.13 -39.02
CA LEU A 404 -17.06 -2.23 -39.53
C LEU A 404 -17.05 -2.15 -41.06
#